data_AF-A0A7C6CLJ4-F1
#
_entry.id   AF-A0A7C6CLJ4-F1
#
_cell.length_a   1.000
_cell.length_b   1.000
_cell.length_c   1.000
_cell.angle_alpha   90.00
_cell.angle_beta   90.00
_cell.angle_gamma   90.00
#
_symmetry.space_group_name_H-M   'P 1'
#
loop_
_entity.id
_entity.type
_entity.pdbx_description
1 polymer ?
#
loop_
_entity_poly.entity_id
_entity_poly.type
_entity_poly.pdbx_seq_one_letter_code
_entity_poly.pdbx_strand_id
1 'polypeptide(L)'
;MENGDLEEVDPDPKTYFAKNWSKGGQAGLDENKKSIRASNEQLAQIKYIVDKEAGNSYIKIDTTTEADNFIFVTQTYKGNIPTGKQLKLTAKVKTENLTGEGAAIAIRCDDDVVVAADQFTTTQGEILIKGTQDWTTYTVELTERVRSDIEAITVYFLYLPKTEGTVYFDDVSLIY
;
A
#
# COMPACT_ATOMS: atom_id res chain seq x y z
N MET A 1 -12.43 -3.91 4.61
CA MET A 1 -11.04 -4.15 5.03
C MET A 1 -11.06 -4.91 6.33
N GLU A 2 -10.20 -5.91 6.47
CA GLU A 2 -9.97 -6.56 7.76
C GLU A 2 -8.78 -5.87 8.43
N ASN A 3 -8.87 -5.59 9.74
CA ASN A 3 -7.79 -4.94 10.50
C ASN A 3 -7.28 -3.65 9.82
N GLY A 4 -8.21 -2.76 9.44
CA GLY A 4 -7.89 -1.51 8.76
C GLY A 4 -7.36 -0.43 9.70
N ASP A 5 -7.75 -0.50 10.97
CA ASP A 5 -7.17 0.26 12.09
C ASP A 5 -5.79 -0.26 12.53
N LEU A 6 -5.33 -1.37 11.93
CA LEU A 6 -4.03 -1.98 12.18
C LEU A 6 -3.78 -2.40 13.63
N GLU A 7 -4.79 -2.59 14.46
CA GLU A 7 -4.60 -2.91 15.89
C GLU A 7 -4.43 -4.41 16.18
N GLU A 8 -4.66 -5.27 15.19
CA GLU A 8 -4.45 -6.71 15.31
C GLU A 8 -3.10 -7.15 14.70
N VAL A 9 -2.34 -7.94 15.45
CA VAL A 9 -1.10 -8.59 14.98
C VAL A 9 -1.37 -10.01 14.50
N ASP A 10 -0.65 -10.45 13.47
CA ASP A 10 -0.64 -11.86 13.06
C ASP A 10 -0.17 -12.74 14.24
N PRO A 11 -0.94 -13.78 14.62
CA PRO A 11 -0.55 -14.66 15.71
C PRO A 11 0.71 -15.50 15.43
N ASP A 12 1.16 -15.64 14.18
CA ASP A 12 2.43 -16.32 13.88
C ASP A 12 3.62 -15.40 14.25
N PRO A 13 4.42 -15.76 15.27
CA PRO A 13 5.55 -14.95 15.69
C PRO A 13 6.66 -14.86 14.62
N LYS A 14 6.64 -15.72 13.60
CA LYS A 14 7.59 -15.65 12.48
C LYS A 14 7.25 -14.55 11.49
N THR A 15 6.00 -14.12 11.43
CA THR A 15 5.54 -13.11 10.46
C THR A 15 5.35 -11.73 11.08
N TYR A 16 5.40 -11.58 12.41
CA TYR A 16 5.14 -10.36 13.20
C TYR A 16 4.83 -9.13 12.33
N PHE A 17 3.56 -9.01 11.94
CA PHE A 17 3.04 -7.97 11.07
C PHE A 17 1.56 -7.74 11.37
N ALA A 18 0.97 -6.70 10.78
CA ALA A 18 -0.46 -6.46 10.89
C ALA A 18 -1.23 -7.66 10.30
N LYS A 19 -2.17 -8.20 11.08
CA LYS A 19 -2.96 -9.37 10.70
C LYS A 19 -3.70 -9.12 9.39
N ASN A 20 -3.71 -10.11 8.50
CA ASN A 20 -4.32 -10.04 7.15
C ASN A 20 -3.69 -9.04 6.18
N TRP A 21 -2.55 -8.43 6.55
CA TRP A 21 -1.77 -7.60 5.65
C TRP A 21 -0.52 -8.36 5.20
N SER A 22 -0.10 -8.09 3.98
CA SER A 22 1.11 -8.64 3.38
C SER A 22 2.01 -7.53 2.90
N LYS A 23 3.30 -7.83 2.77
CA LYS A 23 4.29 -6.91 2.21
C LYS A 23 5.05 -7.56 1.07
N GLY A 24 5.50 -6.75 0.13
CA GLY A 24 6.21 -7.23 -1.05
C GLY A 24 6.89 -6.11 -1.80
N GLY A 25 7.43 -6.45 -2.95
CA GLY A 25 8.00 -5.48 -3.87
C GLY A 25 7.92 -5.97 -5.30
N GLN A 26 7.88 -5.00 -6.21
CA GLN A 26 7.81 -5.25 -7.63
C GLN A 26 9.18 -5.02 -8.25
N ALA A 27 9.53 -5.89 -9.20
CA ALA A 27 10.76 -5.72 -9.98
C ALA A 27 10.65 -4.49 -10.88
N GLY A 28 11.75 -3.76 -11.01
CA GLY A 28 11.93 -2.66 -11.94
C GLY A 28 13.10 -2.92 -12.88
N LEU A 29 13.46 -1.90 -13.63
CA LEU A 29 14.68 -1.84 -14.43
C LEU A 29 15.60 -0.75 -13.85
N ASP A 30 16.91 -0.97 -13.90
CA ASP A 30 17.90 0.08 -13.65
C ASP A 30 18.16 0.93 -14.91
N GLU A 31 19.02 1.94 -14.79
CA GLU A 31 19.43 2.82 -15.90
C GLU A 31 20.03 2.06 -17.10
N ASN A 32 20.54 0.85 -16.89
CA ASN A 32 21.12 -0.03 -17.90
C ASN A 32 20.11 -1.07 -18.42
N LYS A 33 18.82 -0.92 -18.10
CA LYS A 33 17.73 -1.85 -18.43
C LYS A 33 17.90 -3.25 -17.86
N LYS A 34 18.69 -3.39 -16.79
CA LYS A 34 18.83 -4.65 -16.06
C LYS A 34 17.71 -4.76 -15.04
N SER A 35 17.12 -5.95 -14.92
CA SER A 35 16.11 -6.20 -13.90
C SER A 35 16.70 -6.03 -12.50
N ILE A 36 16.00 -5.24 -11.69
CA ILE A 36 16.26 -5.06 -10.26
C ILE A 36 15.01 -5.50 -9.50
N ARG A 37 15.19 -6.12 -8.33
CA ARG A 37 14.09 -6.54 -7.46
C ARG A 37 14.24 -5.86 -6.11
N ALA A 38 13.13 -5.67 -5.41
CA ALA A 38 13.19 -5.31 -4.00
C ALA A 38 14.02 -6.34 -3.23
N SER A 39 15.04 -5.88 -2.51
CA SER A 39 15.92 -6.75 -1.73
C SER A 39 15.23 -7.17 -0.42
N ASN A 40 15.71 -8.26 0.19
CA ASN A 40 15.20 -8.68 1.50
C ASN A 40 15.46 -7.61 2.58
N GLU A 41 16.57 -6.87 2.46
CA GLU A 41 16.92 -5.75 3.35
C GLU A 41 15.93 -4.59 3.22
N GLN A 42 15.49 -4.26 1.99
CA GLN A 42 14.45 -3.27 1.74
C GLN A 42 13.10 -3.72 2.34
N LEU A 43 12.69 -4.98 2.08
CA LEU A 43 11.44 -5.54 2.61
C LEU A 43 11.44 -5.68 4.14
N ALA A 44 12.61 -5.82 4.76
CA ALA A 44 12.77 -5.81 6.21
C ALA A 44 12.51 -4.43 6.84
N GLN A 45 12.55 -3.34 6.06
CA GLN A 45 12.21 -1.99 6.53
C GLN A 45 10.72 -1.70 6.54
N ILE A 46 9.90 -2.55 5.93
CA ILE A 46 8.44 -2.50 6.10
C ILE A 46 8.11 -3.16 7.44
N LYS A 47 7.82 -2.33 8.44
CA LYS A 47 7.63 -2.73 9.83
C LYS A 47 6.23 -2.39 10.30
N TYR A 48 5.62 -3.32 11.03
CA TYR A 48 4.46 -3.05 11.85
C TYR A 48 4.95 -2.59 13.23
N ILE A 49 4.47 -1.44 13.69
CA ILE A 49 4.88 -0.81 14.94
C ILE A 49 3.66 -0.72 15.85
N VAL A 50 3.81 -1.19 17.10
CA VAL A 50 2.83 -0.98 18.17
C VAL A 50 3.38 0.12 19.08
N ASP A 51 2.82 1.32 18.99
CA ASP A 51 3.16 2.44 19.86
C ASP A 51 2.28 2.42 21.11
N LYS A 52 2.84 1.87 22.18
CA LYS A 52 2.14 1.74 23.46
C LYS A 52 1.90 3.07 24.17
N GLU A 53 2.69 4.10 23.87
CA GLU A 53 2.55 5.41 24.50
C GLU A 53 1.41 6.19 23.86
N ALA A 54 1.33 6.14 22.53
CA ALA A 54 0.23 6.73 21.77
C ALA A 54 -1.05 5.88 21.81
N GLY A 55 -0.94 4.59 22.15
CA GLY A 55 -2.06 3.66 22.16
C GLY A 55 -2.59 3.34 20.77
N ASN A 56 -1.70 3.35 19.77
CA ASN A 56 -2.03 3.02 18.38
C ASN A 56 -0.96 2.12 17.75
N SER A 57 -1.32 1.53 16.61
CA SER A 57 -0.42 0.72 15.82
C SER A 57 -0.41 1.20 14.37
N TYR A 58 0.72 1.10 13.68
CA TYR A 58 0.85 1.59 12.30
C TYR A 58 1.91 0.84 11.52
N ILE A 59 1.85 0.94 10.19
CA ILE A 59 2.91 0.42 9.32
C ILE A 59 3.88 1.56 8.99
N LYS A 60 5.17 1.34 9.25
CA LYS A 60 6.28 2.22 8.92
C LYS A 60 7.10 1.61 7.78
N ILE A 61 7.47 2.44 6.80
CA ILE A 61 8.48 2.12 5.78
C ILE A 61 9.55 3.20 5.83
N ASP A 62 10.81 2.78 5.96
CA ASP A 62 11.97 3.67 6.17
C ASP A 62 13.18 3.12 5.42
N THR A 63 13.31 3.48 4.16
CA THR A 63 14.31 2.89 3.25
C THR A 63 14.52 3.76 2.01
N THR A 64 15.32 3.26 1.08
CA THR A 64 15.51 3.84 -0.25
C THR A 64 15.08 2.84 -1.31
N THR A 65 14.32 3.28 -2.31
CA THR A 65 14.06 2.54 -3.56
C THR A 65 14.88 3.15 -4.70
N GLU A 66 15.30 2.29 -5.62
CA GLU A 66 16.22 2.63 -6.70
C GLU A 66 15.56 2.43 -8.05
N ALA A 67 15.93 3.28 -9.01
CA ALA A 67 15.44 3.25 -10.40
C ALA A 67 13.93 2.98 -10.49
N ASP A 68 13.46 1.93 -11.18
CA ASP A 68 12.02 1.68 -11.38
C ASP A 68 11.43 0.63 -10.41
N ASN A 69 12.14 0.23 -9.34
CA ASN A 69 11.58 -0.71 -8.36
C ASN A 69 10.69 0.01 -7.34
N PHE A 70 9.73 -0.70 -6.75
CA PHE A 70 8.94 -0.20 -5.64
C PHE A 70 8.60 -1.31 -4.66
N ILE A 71 8.29 -0.91 -3.42
CA ILE A 71 7.85 -1.82 -2.37
C ILE A 71 6.46 -1.42 -1.88
N PHE A 72 5.75 -2.37 -1.30
CA PHE A 72 4.36 -2.17 -0.94
C PHE A 72 3.90 -2.98 0.25
N VAL A 73 2.81 -2.50 0.84
CA VAL A 73 1.94 -3.23 1.76
C VAL A 73 0.60 -3.42 1.06
N THR A 74 -0.03 -4.57 1.25
CA THR A 74 -1.28 -4.89 0.57
C THR A 74 -2.18 -5.78 1.41
N GLN A 75 -3.47 -5.69 1.13
CA GLN A 75 -4.46 -6.67 1.55
C GLN A 75 -5.40 -6.92 0.36
N THR A 76 -5.66 -8.20 0.10
CA THR A 76 -6.56 -8.65 -0.96
C THR A 76 -7.82 -9.24 -0.35
N TYR A 77 -8.97 -8.76 -0.78
CA TYR A 77 -10.29 -9.25 -0.45
C TYR A 77 -10.86 -10.08 -1.61
N LYS A 78 -11.29 -11.32 -1.33
CA LYS A 78 -11.91 -12.25 -2.29
C LYS A 78 -13.29 -12.75 -1.84
N GLY A 79 -13.94 -12.00 -0.96
CA GLY A 79 -15.26 -12.36 -0.43
C GLY A 79 -16.39 -11.93 -1.36
N ASN A 80 -17.47 -11.41 -0.79
CA ASN A 80 -18.60 -10.88 -1.55
C ASN A 80 -18.20 -9.56 -2.23
N ILE A 81 -17.81 -9.65 -3.50
CA ILE A 81 -17.41 -8.48 -4.29
C ILE A 81 -18.61 -7.53 -4.46
N PRO A 82 -18.46 -6.22 -4.15
CA PRO A 82 -19.54 -5.24 -4.22
C PRO A 82 -19.81 -4.78 -5.66
N THR A 83 -20.21 -5.70 -6.54
CA THR A 83 -20.49 -5.44 -7.95
C THR A 83 -21.45 -4.25 -8.14
N GLY A 84 -21.12 -3.38 -9.09
CA GLY A 84 -21.90 -2.19 -9.44
C GLY A 84 -21.81 -1.04 -8.43
N LYS A 85 -21.00 -1.17 -7.37
CA LYS A 85 -20.72 -0.10 -6.41
C LYS A 85 -19.46 0.67 -6.79
N GLN A 86 -19.33 1.87 -6.25
CA GLN A 86 -18.12 2.68 -6.40
C GLN A 86 -17.27 2.54 -5.14
N LEU A 87 -16.02 2.11 -5.31
CA LEU A 87 -15.11 1.93 -4.18
C LEU A 87 -14.45 3.26 -3.82
N LYS A 88 -14.32 3.50 -2.52
CA LYS A 88 -13.54 4.61 -1.95
C LYS A 88 -12.57 4.07 -0.91
N LEU A 89 -11.28 4.23 -1.17
CA LEU A 89 -10.21 3.92 -0.23
C LEU A 89 -9.77 5.20 0.48
N THR A 90 -9.67 5.13 1.80
CA THR A 90 -9.07 6.18 2.63
C THR A 90 -7.98 5.59 3.51
N ALA A 91 -6.91 6.34 3.76
CA ALA A 91 -5.88 5.99 4.73
C ALA A 91 -5.27 7.27 5.34
N LYS A 92 -4.87 7.23 6.61
CA LYS A 92 -4.00 8.24 7.19
C LYS A 92 -2.55 7.96 6.79
N VAL A 93 -1.86 9.01 6.36
CA VAL A 93 -0.46 8.95 5.95
C VAL A 93 0.32 10.09 6.61
N LYS A 94 1.42 9.75 7.26
CA LYS A 94 2.42 10.69 7.77
C LYS A 94 3.73 10.47 7.02
N THR A 95 4.51 11.52 6.78
CA THR A 95 5.83 11.39 6.13
C THR A 95 6.89 12.20 6.87
N GLU A 96 8.13 11.70 6.84
CA GLU A 96 9.30 12.39 7.40
C GLU A 96 10.43 12.37 6.37
N ASN A 97 10.80 13.56 5.89
CA ASN A 97 11.83 13.78 4.88
C ASN A 97 11.68 12.89 3.64
N LEU A 98 10.44 12.59 3.24
CA LEU A 98 10.17 11.70 2.10
C LEU A 98 10.45 12.45 0.79
N THR A 99 11.45 12.02 0.03
CA THR A 99 11.88 12.66 -1.22
C THR A 99 11.71 11.71 -2.40
N GLY A 100 11.88 12.20 -3.63
CA GLY A 100 11.67 11.39 -4.83
C GLY A 100 10.24 11.36 -5.32
N GLU A 101 9.77 10.19 -5.77
CA GLU A 101 8.39 9.98 -6.22
C GLU A 101 7.40 9.89 -5.04
N GLY A 102 7.86 9.47 -3.87
CA GLY A 102 7.10 9.53 -2.62
C GLY A 102 6.26 8.28 -2.35
N ALA A 103 5.08 8.47 -1.79
CA ALA A 103 4.14 7.39 -1.48
C ALA A 103 2.85 7.51 -2.30
N ALA A 104 2.11 6.41 -2.39
CA ALA A 104 0.76 6.41 -2.95
C ALA A 104 -0.13 5.37 -2.30
N ILE A 105 -1.44 5.55 -2.43
CA ILE A 105 -2.44 4.53 -2.13
C ILE A 105 -3.17 4.15 -3.42
N ALA A 106 -3.52 2.87 -3.57
CA ALA A 106 -4.17 2.39 -4.79
C ALA A 106 -5.23 1.32 -4.50
N ILE A 107 -6.19 1.23 -5.41
CA ILE A 107 -7.16 0.13 -5.52
C ILE A 107 -6.87 -0.58 -6.84
N ARG A 108 -6.78 -1.91 -6.78
CA ARG A 108 -6.69 -2.81 -7.92
C ARG A 108 -7.83 -3.81 -7.84
N CYS A 109 -8.50 -4.03 -8.95
CA CYS A 109 -9.48 -5.09 -9.11
C CYS A 109 -8.97 -6.06 -10.17
N ASP A 110 -9.11 -7.35 -9.89
CA ASP A 110 -8.68 -8.43 -10.77
C ASP A 110 -9.84 -9.42 -10.97
N ASP A 111 -10.00 -9.90 -12.21
CA ASP A 111 -10.75 -11.11 -12.53
C ASP A 111 -9.93 -12.40 -12.21
N ASP A 112 -10.33 -13.54 -12.76
CA ASP A 112 -9.63 -14.82 -12.57
C ASP A 112 -8.29 -14.91 -13.36
N VAL A 113 -8.04 -13.98 -14.28
CA VAL A 113 -6.85 -13.90 -15.14
C VAL A 113 -5.84 -12.91 -14.56
N VAL A 114 -4.93 -13.42 -13.74
CA VAL A 114 -3.90 -12.60 -13.08
C VAL A 114 -2.77 -12.21 -14.04
N VAL A 115 -3.01 -11.21 -14.90
CA VAL A 115 -2.00 -10.65 -15.82
C VAL A 115 -1.86 -9.13 -15.63
N ALA A 116 -2.95 -8.39 -15.80
CA ALA A 116 -3.03 -6.95 -15.61
C ALA A 116 -4.24 -6.61 -14.73
N ALA A 117 -4.21 -5.44 -14.11
CA ALA A 117 -5.38 -4.97 -13.37
C ALA A 117 -6.56 -4.72 -14.32
N ASP A 118 -7.72 -5.28 -14.03
CA ASP A 118 -8.96 -5.04 -14.76
C ASP A 118 -9.56 -3.67 -14.49
N GLN A 119 -9.43 -3.20 -13.25
CA GLN A 119 -9.73 -1.83 -12.85
C GLN A 119 -8.67 -1.37 -11.86
N PHE A 120 -8.21 -0.12 -12.02
CA PHE A 120 -7.15 0.42 -11.19
C PHE A 120 -7.34 1.92 -10.98
N THR A 121 -7.04 2.39 -9.77
CA THR A 121 -6.96 3.81 -9.43
C THR A 121 -5.86 4.00 -8.39
N THR A 122 -5.17 5.14 -8.44
CA THR A 122 -4.05 5.44 -7.55
C THR A 122 -3.92 6.93 -7.32
N THR A 123 -3.33 7.32 -6.20
CA THR A 123 -2.90 8.71 -5.97
C THR A 123 -1.57 9.04 -6.64
N GLN A 124 -0.83 8.05 -7.14
CA GLN A 124 0.47 8.26 -7.79
C GLN A 124 0.33 9.21 -8.99
N GLY A 125 1.14 10.26 -9.02
CA GLY A 125 1.13 11.28 -10.07
C GLY A 125 -0.03 12.30 -9.98
N GLU A 126 -1.06 12.01 -9.19
CA GLU A 126 -2.26 12.85 -8.99
C GLU A 126 -2.15 13.69 -7.71
N ILE A 127 -1.71 13.06 -6.61
CA ILE A 127 -1.56 13.69 -5.29
C ILE A 127 -0.13 13.47 -4.79
N LEU A 128 0.55 14.56 -4.44
CA LEU A 128 1.90 14.49 -3.89
C LEU A 128 1.86 14.09 -2.42
N ILE A 129 2.32 12.88 -2.11
CA ILE A 129 2.54 12.38 -0.75
C ILE A 129 4.06 12.31 -0.53
N LYS A 130 4.66 13.43 -0.11
CA LYS A 130 6.10 13.61 0.06
C LYS A 130 6.42 14.75 1.03
N GLY A 131 7.70 14.89 1.37
CA GLY A 131 8.21 15.88 2.31
C GLY A 131 8.03 15.42 3.75
N THR A 132 7.85 16.39 4.65
CA THR A 132 7.53 16.15 6.05
C THR A 132 6.14 16.69 6.33
N GLN A 133 5.23 15.80 6.71
CA GLN A 133 3.85 16.16 7.02
C GLN A 133 3.35 15.29 8.16
N ASP A 134 2.51 15.86 9.02
CA ASP A 134 1.81 15.11 10.06
C ASP A 134 0.69 14.24 9.45
N TRP A 135 0.10 13.37 10.26
CA TRP A 135 -0.98 12.46 9.86
C TRP A 135 -2.08 13.18 9.07
N THR A 136 -2.17 12.86 7.78
CA THR A 136 -3.13 13.45 6.85
C THR A 136 -3.93 12.34 6.18
N THR A 137 -5.25 12.49 6.08
CA THR A 137 -6.10 11.51 5.39
C THR A 137 -6.04 11.72 3.88
N TYR A 138 -5.65 10.66 3.16
CA TYR A 138 -5.71 10.59 1.71
C TYR A 138 -6.88 9.73 1.27
N THR A 139 -7.41 10.04 0.09
CA THR A 139 -8.56 9.35 -0.49
C THR A 139 -8.30 9.08 -1.96
N VAL A 140 -8.67 7.89 -2.42
CA VAL A 140 -8.77 7.55 -3.84
C VAL A 140 -10.08 6.82 -4.10
N GLU A 141 -10.73 7.14 -5.22
CA GLU A 141 -11.99 6.54 -5.63
C GLU A 141 -11.78 5.79 -6.94
N LEU A 142 -12.36 4.59 -7.04
CA LEU A 142 -12.37 3.85 -8.29
C LEU A 142 -13.21 4.65 -9.29
N THR A 143 -12.60 5.00 -10.42
CA THR A 143 -13.23 5.85 -11.45
C THR A 143 -14.52 5.22 -11.97
N GLU A 144 -14.51 3.91 -12.14
CA GLU A 144 -15.66 3.14 -12.59
C GLU A 144 -16.28 2.35 -11.43
N ARG A 145 -17.53 1.92 -11.60
CA ARG A 145 -18.16 0.97 -10.69
C ARG A 145 -17.53 -0.42 -10.86
N VAL A 146 -17.50 -1.20 -9.79
CA VAL A 146 -16.92 -2.57 -9.79
C VAL A 146 -17.64 -3.42 -10.83
N ARG A 147 -16.88 -3.98 -11.78
CA ARG A 147 -17.42 -4.88 -12.82
C ARG A 147 -17.92 -6.19 -12.22
N SER A 148 -18.76 -6.91 -12.97
CA SER A 148 -19.38 -8.16 -12.51
C SER A 148 -18.47 -9.38 -12.55
N ASP A 149 -17.36 -9.30 -13.26
CA ASP A 149 -16.35 -10.34 -13.42
C ASP A 149 -15.16 -10.19 -12.46
N ILE A 150 -15.13 -9.14 -11.64
CA ILE A 150 -14.11 -8.98 -10.60
C ILE A 150 -14.29 -10.05 -9.53
N GLU A 151 -13.20 -10.74 -9.21
CA GLU A 151 -13.14 -11.77 -8.16
C GLU A 151 -12.27 -11.36 -6.97
N ALA A 152 -11.41 -10.34 -7.15
CA ALA A 152 -10.54 -9.85 -6.10
C ALA A 152 -10.43 -8.32 -6.11
N ILE A 153 -10.41 -7.74 -4.92
CA ILE A 153 -10.07 -6.33 -4.71
C ILE A 153 -8.83 -6.27 -3.83
N THR A 154 -7.79 -5.63 -4.32
CA THR A 154 -6.53 -5.44 -3.63
C THR A 154 -6.30 -3.96 -3.36
N VAL A 155 -6.02 -3.60 -2.12
CA VAL A 155 -5.55 -2.26 -1.78
C VAL A 155 -4.04 -2.26 -1.63
N TYR A 156 -3.40 -1.15 -1.99
CA TYR A 156 -1.95 -1.00 -1.85
C TYR A 156 -1.59 0.27 -1.11
N PHE A 157 -0.57 0.17 -0.26
CA PHE A 157 0.29 1.27 0.15
C PHE A 157 1.61 1.11 -0.57
N LEU A 158 1.94 2.10 -1.39
CA LEU A 158 3.08 2.08 -2.29
C LEU A 158 4.16 3.01 -1.77
N TYR A 159 5.39 2.50 -1.72
CA TYR A 159 6.60 3.28 -1.57
C TYR A 159 7.30 3.31 -2.93
N LEU A 160 7.13 4.43 -3.64
CA LEU A 160 7.34 4.53 -5.08
C LEU A 160 8.82 4.48 -5.45
N PRO A 161 9.16 4.36 -6.75
CA PRO A 161 10.54 4.35 -7.18
C PRO A 161 11.31 5.63 -6.83
N LYS A 162 12.65 5.54 -6.76
CA LYS A 162 13.56 6.67 -6.44
C LYS A 162 13.17 7.45 -5.19
N THR A 163 12.65 6.76 -4.18
CA THR A 163 12.12 7.39 -2.97
C THR A 163 13.04 7.12 -1.79
N GLU A 164 13.31 8.13 -0.98
CA GLU A 164 14.08 8.04 0.26
C GLU A 164 13.34 8.77 1.37
N GLY A 165 13.44 8.27 2.60
CA GLY A 165 12.83 8.85 3.80
C GLY A 165 11.87 7.88 4.47
N THR A 166 10.94 8.42 5.24
CA THR A 166 9.99 7.61 6.00
C THR A 166 8.54 7.94 5.67
N VAL A 167 7.72 6.89 5.56
CA VAL A 167 6.26 7.00 5.50
C VAL A 167 5.62 6.08 6.54
N TYR A 168 4.48 6.52 7.05
CA TYR A 168 3.65 5.80 8.00
C TYR A 168 2.23 5.70 7.46
N PHE A 169 1.58 4.54 7.62
CA PHE A 169 0.20 4.28 7.20
C PHE A 169 -0.62 3.78 8.37
N ASP A 170 -1.85 4.30 8.48
CA ASP A 170 -2.80 3.96 9.53
C ASP A 170 -4.27 4.25 9.08
N ASP A 171 -5.26 3.84 9.88
CA ASP A 171 -6.69 4.15 9.73
C ASP A 171 -7.23 3.95 8.30
N VAL A 172 -7.15 2.71 7.84
CA VAL A 172 -7.48 2.30 6.48
C VAL A 172 -8.94 1.88 6.38
N SER A 173 -9.65 2.44 5.40
CA SER A 173 -11.03 2.05 5.11
C SER A 173 -11.28 1.92 3.62
N LEU A 174 -12.03 0.88 3.24
CA LEU A 174 -12.56 0.69 1.89
C LEU A 174 -14.08 0.55 2.01
N ILE A 175 -14.81 1.55 1.50
CA ILE A 175 -16.28 1.63 1.56
C ILE A 175 -16.91 1.67 0.17
N TYR A 176 -18.21 1.36 0.09
CA TYR A 176 -18.99 1.24 -1.14
C TYR A 176 -20.51 1.41 -0.93
#